data_AF-A0A2K3KPV3-F1
#
_entry.id   AF-A0A2K3KPV3-F1
#
_cell.length_a   1.000
_cell.length_b   1.000
_cell.length_c   1.000
_cell.angle_alpha   90.00
_cell.angle_beta   90.00
_cell.angle_gamma   90.00
#
_symmetry.space_group_name_H-M   'P 1'
#
loop_
_entity.id
_entity.type
_entity.pdbx_description
1 polymer ?
#
loop_
_entity_poly.entity_id
_entity_poly.type
_entity_poly.pdbx_seq_one_letter_code
_entity_poly.pdbx_strand_id
1 'polypeptide(L)'
;MPLFRNIHHNPEFFPDPHKFNPSRFEVSPKPNTFMPFGSGVHACPGNELAKLETLIMIHHLVTKFRLEVIGSQCGIQYGPFPLPLNGLPA
;
A
#
# COMPACT_ATOMS: atom_id res chain seq x y z
N MET A 1 -0.71 13.83 -0.97
CA MET A 1 0.48 14.19 -0.16
C MET A 1 1.75 13.57 -0.78
N PRO A 2 2.42 14.27 -1.72
CA PRO A 2 3.59 13.73 -2.41
C PRO A 2 4.79 13.42 -1.49
N LEU A 3 4.88 14.05 -0.31
CA LEU A 3 6.00 13.87 0.62
C LEU A 3 6.12 12.44 1.16
N PHE A 4 5.02 11.84 1.65
CA PHE A 4 5.07 10.49 2.21
C PHE A 4 5.35 9.43 1.15
N ARG A 5 4.89 9.65 -0.08
CA ARG A 5 5.17 8.74 -1.19
C ARG A 5 6.66 8.68 -1.51
N ASN A 6 7.34 9.83 -1.54
CA ASN A 6 8.75 9.90 -1.90
C ASN A 6 9.64 9.16 -0.90
N ILE A 7 9.37 9.29 0.41
CA ILE A 7 10.17 8.60 1.43
C ILE A 7 9.97 7.07 1.40
N HIS A 8 8.75 6.59 1.11
CA HIS A 8 8.48 5.15 0.96
C HIS A 8 9.11 4.56 -0.30
N HIS A 9 9.46 5.39 -1.28
CA HIS A 9 10.17 4.98 -2.49
C HIS A 9 11.65 5.40 -2.54
N ASN A 10 12.24 5.85 -1.42
CA ASN A 10 13.66 6.19 -1.39
C ASN A 10 14.53 4.90 -1.40
N PRO A 11 15.39 4.68 -2.40
CA PRO A 11 16.25 3.50 -2.48
C PRO A 11 17.27 3.39 -1.34
N GLU A 12 17.63 4.50 -0.67
CA GLU A 12 18.51 4.47 0.51
C GLU A 12 17.88 3.76 1.72
N PHE A 13 16.54 3.74 1.79
CA PHE A 13 15.79 3.10 2.87
C PHE A 13 15.17 1.78 2.44
N PHE A 14 14.79 1.65 1.17
CA PHE A 14 14.09 0.50 0.63
C PHE A 14 14.77 0.06 -0.68
N PRO A 15 15.62 -0.98 -0.66
CA PRO A 15 16.20 -1.55 -1.89
C PRO A 15 15.10 -1.98 -2.86
N ASP A 16 15.22 -1.70 -4.16
CA ASP A 16 14.16 -1.92 -5.15
C ASP A 16 12.78 -1.35 -4.72
N PRO A 17 12.67 -0.03 -4.48
CA PRO A 17 11.49 0.59 -3.85
C PRO A 17 10.21 0.51 -4.70
N HIS A 18 10.35 0.24 -6.00
CA HIS A 18 9.22 0.09 -6.92
C HIS A 18 8.72 -1.36 -7.04
N LYS A 19 9.43 -2.33 -6.46
CA LYS A 19 9.02 -3.73 -6.45
C LYS A 19 8.11 -4.01 -5.26
N PHE A 20 6.93 -4.57 -5.52
CA PHE A 20 6.08 -5.11 -4.46
C PHE A 20 6.73 -6.37 -3.88
N ASN A 21 7.30 -6.25 -2.68
CA ASN A 21 7.96 -7.33 -1.97
C ASN A 21 7.55 -7.30 -0.48
N PRO A 22 6.57 -8.11 -0.05
CA PRO A 22 6.12 -8.15 1.34
C PRO A 22 7.21 -8.53 2.35
N SER A 23 8.14 -9.43 1.96
CA SER A 23 9.22 -9.91 2.84
C SER A 23 10.17 -8.80 3.31
N ARG A 24 10.16 -7.61 2.68
CA ARG A 24 10.95 -6.46 3.18
C ARG A 24 10.59 -6.03 4.60
N PHE A 25 9.40 -6.37 5.06
CA PHE A 25 8.89 -6.00 6.39
C PHE A 25 9.08 -7.11 7.43
N GLU A 26 9.75 -8.22 7.09
CA GLU A 26 10.20 -9.22 8.08
C GLU A 26 11.22 -8.61 9.05
N VAL A 27 11.94 -7.57 8.61
CA VAL A 27 12.76 -6.70 9.45
C VAL A 27 12.05 -5.37 9.58
N SER A 28 11.98 -4.83 10.80
CA SER A 28 11.36 -3.53 11.04
C SER A 28 12.10 -2.42 10.27
N PRO A 29 11.38 -1.55 9.53
CA PRO A 29 11.98 -0.40 8.87
C PRO A 29 12.70 0.52 9.87
N LYS A 30 13.70 1.26 9.39
CA LYS A 30 14.34 2.31 10.19
C LYS A 30 13.28 3.31 10.70
N PRO A 31 13.44 3.86 11.92
CA PRO A 31 12.52 4.88 12.42
C PRO A 31 12.33 6.03 11.43
N ASN A 32 11.10 6.50 11.28
CA ASN A 32 10.71 7.61 10.39
C ASN A 32 11.00 7.40 8.88
N THR A 33 11.19 6.16 8.41
CA THR A 33 11.31 5.88 6.96
C THR A 33 10.07 5.22 6.37
N PHE A 34 9.24 4.56 7.19
CA PHE A 34 7.95 4.00 6.79
C PHE A 34 6.82 4.58 7.64
N MET A 35 5.99 5.44 7.04
CA MET A 35 4.95 6.22 7.72
C MET A 35 3.68 6.32 6.85
N PRO A 36 3.01 5.20 6.52
CA PRO A 36 1.84 5.18 5.64
C PRO A 36 0.65 5.97 6.18
N PHE A 37 0.60 6.16 7.50
CA PHE A 37 -0.48 6.86 8.21
C PHE A 37 0.03 8.06 9.03
N GLY A 38 1.15 8.66 8.61
CA GLY A 38 1.82 9.72 9.36
C GLY A 38 2.63 9.21 10.56
N SER A 39 3.13 10.14 11.39
CA SER A 39 3.93 9.87 12.58
C SER A 39 3.77 10.99 13.62
N GLY A 40 4.15 10.73 14.87
CA GLY A 40 4.11 11.69 15.97
C GLY A 40 2.68 11.99 16.46
N VAL A 41 2.51 13.17 17.06
CA VAL A 41 1.26 13.60 17.71
C VAL A 41 0.07 13.78 16.75
N HIS A 42 0.35 13.85 15.43
CA HIS A 42 -0.66 13.96 14.38
C HIS A 42 -0.73 12.70 13.50
N ALA A 43 -0.21 11.56 13.98
CA ALA A 43 -0.42 10.28 13.31
C ALA A 43 -1.92 9.98 13.22
N CYS A 44 -2.33 9.29 12.15
CA CYS A 44 -3.73 8.92 11.95
C CYS A 44 -4.22 8.07 13.13
N PRO A 45 -5.28 8.47 13.85
CA PRO A 45 -5.84 7.68 14.94
C PRO A 45 -6.44 6.35 14.45
N GLY A 46 -6.79 6.27 13.16
CA GLY A 46 -7.33 5.07 12.52
C GLY A 46 -6.28 4.07 12.00
N ASN A 47 -4.98 4.26 12.27
CA ASN A 47 -3.90 3.40 11.73
C ASN A 47 -4.12 1.91 12.04
N GLU A 48 -4.37 1.57 13.30
CA GLU A 48 -4.56 0.16 13.70
C GLU A 48 -5.88 -0.42 13.18
N LEU A 49 -6.93 0.40 13.07
CA LEU A 49 -8.19 -0.01 12.45
C LEU A 49 -7.99 -0.30 10.96
N ALA A 50 -7.33 0.59 10.21
CA ALA A 50 -7.07 0.41 8.79
C ALA A 50 -6.24 -0.85 8.50
N LYS A 51 -5.24 -1.15 9.34
CA LYS A 51 -4.47 -2.41 9.26
C LYS A 51 -5.35 -3.63 9.48
N LEU A 52 -6.20 -3.60 10.52
CA LEU A 52 -7.12 -4.70 10.83
C LEU A 52 -8.10 -4.94 9.66
N GLU A 53 -8.75 -3.89 9.17
CA GLU A 53 -9.68 -3.96 8.04
C GLU A 53 -8.99 -4.51 6.78
N THR A 54 -7.76 -4.07 6.51
CA THR A 54 -6.97 -4.57 5.37
C THR A 54 -6.70 -6.08 5.50
N LEU A 55 -6.33 -6.56 6.70
CA LEU A 55 -6.10 -7.99 6.93
C LEU A 55 -7.39 -8.81 6.78
N ILE A 56 -8.51 -8.32 7.31
CA ILE A 56 -9.82 -8.96 7.18
C ILE A 56 -10.22 -9.04 5.70
N MET A 57 -10.09 -7.94 4.97
CA MET A 57 -10.39 -7.87 3.53
C MET A 57 -9.55 -8.89 2.76
N ILE A 58 -8.22 -8.90 2.96
CA ILE A 58 -7.32 -9.84 2.28
C ILE A 58 -7.68 -11.28 2.62
N HIS A 59 -7.94 -11.59 3.90
CA HIS A 59 -8.36 -12.93 4.33
C HIS A 59 -9.59 -13.40 3.56
N HIS A 60 -10.63 -12.57 3.47
CA HIS A 60 -11.83 -12.92 2.71
C HIS A 60 -11.54 -13.07 1.21
N LEU A 61 -10.78 -12.14 0.62
CA LEU A 61 -10.40 -12.18 -0.79
C LEU A 61 -9.71 -13.49 -1.17
N VAL A 62 -8.78 -13.99 -0.34
CA VAL A 62 -7.99 -15.19 -0.67
C VAL A 62 -8.65 -16.51 -0.25
N THR A 63 -9.60 -16.49 0.69
CA THR A 63 -10.24 -17.72 1.21
C THR A 63 -11.65 -17.96 0.70
N LYS A 64 -12.36 -16.91 0.28
CA LYS A 64 -13.79 -17.01 -0.11
C LYS A 64 -14.04 -16.79 -1.60
N PHE A 65 -13.11 -16.17 -2.32
CA PHE A 65 -13.28 -15.83 -3.72
C PHE A 65 -12.24 -16.52 -4.60
N ARG A 66 -12.63 -16.79 -5.85
CA ARG A 66 -11.69 -17.09 -6.95
C ARG A 66 -11.59 -15.81 -7.78
N LEU A 67 -10.42 -15.21 -7.77
CA LEU A 67 -10.17 -13.94 -8.46
C LEU A 67 -9.68 -14.22 -9.87
N GLU A 68 -10.27 -13.55 -10.85
CA GLU A 68 -9.83 -13.56 -12.24
C GLU A 68 -9.54 -12.12 -12.68
N VAL A 69 -8.44 -11.94 -13.41
CA VAL A 69 -8.08 -10.64 -13.95
C VAL A 69 -8.88 -10.42 -15.24
N ILE A 70 -9.67 -9.34 -15.26
CA ILE A 70 -10.44 -8.94 -16.44
C ILE A 70 -9.64 -7.91 -17.23
N GLY A 71 -9.40 -8.20 -18.52
CA GLY A 71 -8.64 -7.32 -19.41
C GLY A 71 -7.13 -7.57 -19.41
N SER A 72 -6.46 -6.96 -20.38
CA SER A 72 -5.02 -7.15 -20.66
C SER A 72 -4.15 -5.96 -20.29
N GLN A 73 -4.75 -4.82 -19.92
CA GLN A 73 -4.02 -3.63 -19.48
C GLN A 73 -3.99 -3.57 -17.96
N CYS A 74 -2.78 -3.56 -17.39
CA CYS A 74 -2.54 -3.36 -15.96
C CYS A 74 -1.78 -2.04 -15.77
N GLY A 75 -2.29 -1.17 -14.90
CA GLY A 75 -1.67 0.11 -14.64
C GLY A 75 -2.36 0.87 -13.52
N ILE A 76 -1.74 1.98 -13.10
CA ILE A 76 -2.28 2.88 -12.08
C ILE A 76 -2.40 4.28 -12.69
N GLN A 77 -3.56 4.89 -12.57
CA GLN A 77 -3.77 6.30 -12.86
C GLN A 77 -3.48 7.11 -11.58
N TYR A 78 -2.60 8.10 -11.70
CA TYR A 78 -2.25 8.98 -10.58
C TYR A 78 -3.02 10.29 -10.68
N GLY A 79 -4.03 10.45 -9.83
CA GLY A 79 -4.70 11.73 -9.55
C GLY A 79 -4.38 12.21 -8.12
N PRO A 80 -5.32 12.87 -7.42
CA PRO A 80 -5.16 13.12 -5.98
C PRO A 80 -4.99 11.81 -5.18
N PHE A 81 -5.54 10.71 -5.69
CA PHE A 81 -5.37 9.34 -5.19
C PHE A 81 -4.95 8.40 -6.33
N PRO A 82 -4.16 7.34 -6.05
CA PRO A 82 -3.88 6.30 -7.04
C PRO A 82 -5.12 5.43 -7.25
N LEU A 83 -5.49 5.19 -8.50
CA LEU A 83 -6.59 4.31 -8.88
C LEU A 83 -6.11 3.30 -9.93
N PRO A 84 -6.72 2.10 -10.02
CA PRO A 84 -6.50 1.23 -11.17
C PRO A 84 -6.79 1.97 -12.48
N LEU A 85 -5.96 1.74 -13.50
CA LEU A 85 -6.19 2.27 -14.83
C LEU A 85 -7.55 1.78 -15.34
N ASN A 86 -8.42 2.71 -15.76
CA ASN A 86 -9.82 2.45 -16.15
C ASN A 86 -10.76 2.04 -14.99
N GLY A 87 -10.32 2.18 -13.74
CA GLY A 87 -11.13 1.85 -12.56
C GLY A 87 -11.31 0.34 -12.35
N LEU A 88 -12.21 -0.01 -11.44
CA LEU A 88 -12.65 -1.39 -11.25
C LEU A 88 -13.91 -1.63 -12.11
N PRO A 89 -14.09 -2.84 -12.69
CA PRO A 89 -15.34 -3.21 -13.33
C PRO A 89 -16.52 -3.01 -12.37
N ALA A 90 -17.64 -2.50 -12.89
CA ALA A 90 -18.89 -2.33 -12.15
C ALA A 90 -19.57 -3.67 -11.85
#